data_AF-A0A937X783-F1
#
_entry.id   AF-A0A937X783-F1
#
_cell.length_a   1.000
_cell.length_b   1.000
_cell.length_c   1.000
_cell.angle_alpha   90.00
_cell.angle_beta   90.00
_cell.angle_gamma   90.00
#
_symmetry.space_group_name_H-M   'P 1'
#
loop_
_entity.id
_entity.type
_entity.pdbx_description
1 polymer ?
#
loop_
_entity_poly.entity_id
_entity_poly.type
_entity_poly.pdbx_seq_one_letter_code
_entity_poly.pdbx_strand_id
1 'polypeptide(L)'
;NFLPGPDGRPRLLIADTRRAVALVPSEAGPSNQRNQARLDKVLSGGTYKDGSRSNGLVAELGLSADQVVRMPVSYKGGHNVWSNPINSIYLNGTVVTGKHRVPQAITADIAARFKEAGASQVRFVDDNRYQDNPGNVHCATNTRKVPVIADFSKALPNLR
;
A
#
# COMPACT_ATOMS: atom_id res chain seq x y z
N ASN A 1 -3.23 0.66 2.16
CA ASN A 1 -3.91 -0.65 2.37
C ASN A 1 -3.31 -1.31 3.59
N PHE A 2 -3.98 -2.28 4.21
CA PHE A 2 -3.49 -2.96 5.41
C PHE A 2 -3.49 -4.48 5.24
N LEU A 3 -2.50 -5.14 5.82
CA LEU A 3 -2.48 -6.59 6.03
C LEU A 3 -2.50 -6.92 7.52
N PRO A 4 -3.08 -8.06 7.94
CA PRO A 4 -2.87 -8.56 9.28
C PRO A 4 -1.41 -9.03 9.40
N GLY A 5 -0.68 -8.49 10.36
CA GLY A 5 0.66 -8.96 10.67
C GLY A 5 0.63 -10.29 11.43
N PRO A 6 1.72 -11.06 11.39
CA PRO A 6 1.81 -12.37 12.05
C PRO A 6 1.78 -12.27 13.59
N ASP A 7 2.04 -11.09 14.13
CA ASP A 7 2.00 -10.73 15.55
C ASP A 7 0.65 -10.16 16.01
N GLY A 8 -0.39 -10.26 15.16
CA GLY A 8 -1.71 -9.68 15.42
C GLY A 8 -1.78 -8.16 15.23
N ARG A 9 -0.67 -7.49 14.91
CA ARG A 9 -0.63 -6.04 14.67
C ARG A 9 -0.78 -5.74 13.17
N PRO A 10 -1.51 -4.68 12.77
CA PRO A 10 -1.68 -4.38 11.34
C PRO A 10 -0.35 -3.99 10.68
N ARG A 11 -0.22 -4.27 9.38
CA ARG A 11 0.86 -3.79 8.53
C ARG A 11 0.30 -2.79 7.52
N LEU A 12 0.77 -1.55 7.59
CA LEU A 12 0.44 -0.50 6.63
C LEU A 12 1.26 -0.69 5.35
N LEU A 13 0.59 -0.94 4.24
CA LEU A 13 1.20 -0.93 2.91
C LEU A 13 1.22 0.48 2.35
N ILE A 14 2.40 0.97 1.99
CA ILE A 14 2.59 2.28 1.35
C ILE A 14 3.54 2.21 0.16
N ALA A 15 3.36 3.12 -0.80
CA ALA A 15 4.23 3.22 -1.97
C ALA A 15 5.65 3.66 -1.59
N ASP A 16 6.62 3.09 -2.29
CA ASP A 16 8.02 3.44 -2.25
C ASP A 16 8.56 3.54 -3.67
N THR A 17 8.60 4.77 -4.16
CA THR A 17 9.07 5.06 -5.51
C THR A 17 10.59 5.07 -5.59
N ARG A 18 11.30 5.26 -4.46
CA ARG A 18 12.77 5.14 -4.41
C ARG A 18 13.18 3.71 -4.69
N ARG A 19 12.52 2.75 -4.06
CA ARG A 19 12.82 1.32 -4.27
C ARG A 19 12.49 0.88 -5.69
N ALA A 20 11.39 1.37 -6.26
CA ALA A 20 11.06 1.11 -7.65
C ALA A 20 12.17 1.59 -8.60
N VAL A 21 12.66 2.82 -8.42
CA VAL A 21 13.75 3.40 -9.23
C VAL A 21 15.07 2.65 -9.02
N ALA A 22 15.36 2.20 -7.80
CA ALA A 22 16.58 1.44 -7.50
C ALA A 22 16.61 0.06 -8.18
N LEU A 23 15.46 -0.61 -8.26
CA LEU A 23 15.34 -1.93 -8.89
C LEU A 23 15.21 -1.84 -10.42
N VAL A 24 14.51 -0.83 -10.92
CA VAL A 24 14.28 -0.60 -12.34
C VAL A 24 14.39 0.91 -12.61
N PRO A 25 15.56 1.39 -13.04
CA PRO A 25 15.75 2.79 -13.39
C PRO A 25 14.72 3.26 -14.41
N SER A 26 14.12 4.43 -14.17
CA SER A 26 13.06 4.99 -15.00
C SER A 26 13.33 6.45 -15.28
N GLU A 27 13.02 6.88 -16.50
CA GLU A 27 13.02 8.29 -16.91
C GLU A 27 12.06 9.16 -16.08
N ALA A 28 11.10 8.55 -15.36
CA ALA A 28 10.18 9.25 -14.46
C ALA A 28 10.81 9.67 -13.10
N GLY A 29 12.13 9.51 -12.94
CA GLY A 29 12.88 9.76 -11.70
C GLY A 29 12.49 11.02 -10.92
N PRO A 30 12.51 12.23 -11.53
CA PRO A 30 12.17 13.47 -10.82
C PRO A 30 10.71 13.52 -10.34
N SER A 31 9.77 12.94 -11.09
CA SER A 31 8.36 12.87 -10.68
C SER A 31 8.18 11.91 -9.51
N ASN A 32 8.82 10.75 -9.58
CA ASN A 32 8.80 9.75 -8.53
C ASN A 32 9.45 10.29 -7.23
N GLN A 33 10.55 11.03 -7.31
CA GLN A 33 11.16 11.67 -6.13
C GLN A 33 10.20 12.65 -5.43
N ARG A 34 9.49 13.49 -6.19
CA ARG A 34 8.47 14.39 -5.63
C ARG A 34 7.31 13.62 -5.00
N ASN A 35 6.87 12.54 -5.63
CA ASN A 35 5.84 11.67 -5.06
C ASN A 35 6.32 11.02 -3.76
N GLN A 36 7.58 10.57 -3.69
CA GLN A 36 8.14 10.03 -2.46
C GLN A 36 8.12 11.06 -1.33
N ALA A 37 8.56 12.30 -1.59
CA ALA A 37 8.59 13.34 -0.57
C ALA A 37 7.18 13.61 0.00
N ARG A 38 6.15 13.56 -0.86
CA ARG A 38 4.74 13.67 -0.44
C ARG A 38 4.31 12.47 0.41
N LEU A 39 4.66 11.24 0.00
CA LEU A 39 4.33 10.03 0.75
C LEU A 39 5.01 10.00 2.13
N ASP A 40 6.28 10.39 2.19
CA ASP A 40 7.01 10.50 3.45
C ASP A 40 6.37 11.57 4.34
N LYS A 41 5.95 12.71 3.78
CA LYS A 41 5.21 13.76 4.50
C LYS A 41 3.87 13.27 5.05
N VAL A 42 3.12 12.47 4.30
CA VAL A 42 1.86 11.87 4.77
C VAL A 42 2.11 10.89 5.93
N LEU A 43 3.18 10.12 5.88
CA LEU A 43 3.53 9.19 6.95
C LEU A 43 3.98 9.90 8.23
N SER A 44 4.88 10.87 8.11
CA SER A 44 5.55 11.51 9.25
C SER A 44 4.88 12.79 9.73
N GLY A 45 3.97 13.36 8.94
CA GLY A 45 3.29 14.60 9.26
C GLY A 45 4.14 15.87 9.14
N GLY A 46 3.71 16.91 9.84
CA GLY A 46 4.29 18.24 9.88
C GLY A 46 3.39 19.31 9.26
N THR A 47 3.96 20.47 8.93
CA THR A 47 3.20 21.62 8.38
C THR A 47 3.12 21.55 6.85
N TYR A 48 1.94 21.85 6.28
CA TYR A 48 1.67 21.95 4.85
C TYR A 48 1.70 23.42 4.38
N LYS A 49 1.66 23.63 3.05
CA LYS A 49 1.79 24.97 2.45
C LYS A 49 0.66 25.93 2.83
N ASP A 50 -0.50 25.40 3.18
CA ASP A 50 -1.68 26.16 3.65
C ASP A 50 -1.66 26.44 5.16
N GLY A 51 -0.56 26.07 5.86
CA GLY A 51 -0.41 26.25 7.31
C GLY A 51 -1.04 25.12 8.14
N SER A 52 -1.75 24.18 7.53
CA SER A 52 -2.33 23.04 8.25
C SER A 52 -1.23 22.13 8.79
N ARG A 53 -1.53 21.43 9.90
CA ARG A 53 -0.62 20.48 10.56
C ARG A 53 -1.26 19.10 10.62
N SER A 54 -0.46 18.06 10.40
CA SER A 54 -0.82 16.67 10.68
C SER A 54 0.26 16.02 11.54
N ASN A 55 -0.13 15.09 12.41
CA ASN A 55 0.81 14.28 13.19
C ASN A 55 1.41 13.15 12.35
N GLY A 56 0.90 12.94 11.13
CA GLY A 56 1.32 11.87 10.24
C GLY A 56 0.56 10.58 10.53
N LEU A 57 0.33 9.80 9.47
CA LEU A 57 -0.46 8.59 9.53
C LEU A 57 0.08 7.57 10.54
N VAL A 58 1.40 7.52 10.72
CA VAL A 58 2.03 6.59 11.67
C VAL A 58 1.62 6.95 13.11
N ALA A 59 1.69 8.22 13.49
CA ALA A 59 1.32 8.67 14.82
C ALA A 59 -0.20 8.63 15.04
N GLU A 60 -0.99 9.08 14.05
CA GLU A 60 -2.46 9.11 14.13
C GLU A 60 -3.07 7.72 14.30
N LEU A 61 -2.43 6.68 13.76
CA LEU A 61 -2.86 5.29 13.89
C LEU A 61 -2.14 4.53 15.01
N GLY A 62 -1.26 5.17 15.78
CA GLY A 62 -0.48 4.51 16.83
C GLY A 62 0.43 3.38 16.31
N LEU A 63 0.93 3.51 15.08
CA LEU A 63 1.78 2.50 14.44
C LEU A 63 3.24 2.73 14.82
N SER A 64 4.01 1.65 14.88
CA SER A 64 5.47 1.70 14.93
C SER A 64 6.08 1.51 13.53
N ALA A 65 7.36 1.86 13.39
CA ALA A 65 8.05 1.84 12.09
C ALA A 65 8.08 0.45 11.43
N ASP A 66 8.19 -0.63 12.23
CA ASP A 66 8.14 -2.03 11.77
C ASP A 66 6.78 -2.45 11.20
N GLN A 67 5.71 -1.69 11.49
CA GLN A 67 4.39 -1.92 10.89
C GLN A 67 4.25 -1.30 9.50
N VAL A 68 5.25 -0.55 9.00
CA VAL A 68 5.20 0.10 7.68
C VAL A 68 5.91 -0.76 6.65
N VAL A 69 5.15 -1.31 5.72
CA VAL A 69 5.66 -2.12 4.60
C VAL A 69 5.68 -1.27 3.34
N ARG A 70 6.89 -0.97 2.87
CA ARG A 70 7.16 -0.09 1.73
C ARG A 70 7.17 -0.88 0.42
N MET A 71 6.15 -0.73 -0.42
CA MET A 71 5.97 -1.49 -1.65
C MET A 71 6.52 -0.73 -2.86
N PRO A 72 7.26 -1.38 -3.79
CA PRO A 72 7.80 -0.70 -4.96
C PRO A 72 6.67 -0.28 -5.92
N VAL A 73 6.51 1.03 -6.13
CA VAL A 73 5.51 1.60 -7.06
C VAL A 73 6.18 2.69 -7.90
N SER A 74 5.85 2.76 -9.18
CA SER A 74 6.32 3.82 -10.07
C SER A 74 5.15 4.53 -10.74
N TYR A 75 5.26 5.86 -10.88
CA TYR A 75 4.25 6.71 -11.49
C TYR A 75 4.80 7.49 -12.67
N LYS A 76 3.99 7.68 -13.71
CA LYS A 76 4.25 8.60 -14.84
C LYS A 76 2.96 9.36 -15.15
N GLY A 77 3.03 10.70 -15.16
CA GLY A 77 1.86 11.55 -15.42
C GLY A 77 0.71 11.37 -14.43
N GLY A 78 1.00 10.97 -13.18
CA GLY A 78 -0.04 10.71 -12.16
C GLY A 78 -0.65 9.31 -12.19
N HIS A 79 -0.26 8.46 -13.16
CA HIS A 79 -0.75 7.09 -13.29
C HIS A 79 0.33 6.07 -12.93
N ASN A 80 -0.06 4.88 -12.46
CA ASN A 80 0.90 3.80 -12.20
C ASN A 80 1.49 3.29 -13.53
N VAL A 81 2.81 3.08 -13.57
CA VAL A 81 3.51 2.52 -14.74
C VAL A 81 3.22 1.02 -14.92
N TRP A 82 2.97 0.33 -13.80
CA TRP A 82 2.63 -1.09 -13.71
C TRP A 82 1.60 -1.30 -12.60
N SER A 83 1.03 -2.50 -12.49
CA SER A 83 0.06 -2.83 -11.44
C SER A 83 0.59 -2.51 -10.05
N ASN A 84 -0.11 -1.62 -9.36
CA ASN A 84 0.22 -1.17 -8.01
C ASN A 84 -0.08 -2.24 -6.94
N PRO A 85 0.94 -2.79 -6.25
CA PRO A 85 0.74 -3.83 -5.25
C PRO A 85 -0.05 -3.41 -4.01
N ILE A 86 -0.14 -2.10 -3.71
CA ILE A 86 -0.92 -1.61 -2.57
C ILE A 86 -2.41 -1.89 -2.78
N ASN A 87 -2.86 -1.89 -4.03
CA ASN A 87 -4.23 -2.16 -4.45
C ASN A 87 -4.47 -3.68 -4.59
N SER A 88 -4.04 -4.43 -3.57
CA SER A 88 -4.19 -5.88 -3.44
C SER A 88 -5.35 -6.25 -2.53
N ILE A 89 -5.78 -7.51 -2.61
CA ILE A 89 -6.71 -8.11 -1.65
C ILE A 89 -6.00 -9.15 -0.80
N TYR A 90 -6.46 -9.32 0.44
CA TYR A 90 -5.98 -10.33 1.37
C TYR A 90 -7.11 -11.30 1.73
N LEU A 91 -6.86 -12.59 1.58
CA LEU A 91 -7.80 -13.68 1.81
C LEU A 91 -7.10 -14.80 2.57
N ASN A 92 -7.37 -14.92 3.87
CA ASN A 92 -6.94 -16.04 4.73
C ASN A 92 -5.45 -16.43 4.55
N GLY A 93 -4.54 -15.46 4.62
CA GLY A 93 -3.09 -15.67 4.44
C GLY A 93 -2.58 -15.44 3.02
N THR A 94 -3.47 -15.40 2.03
CA THR A 94 -3.09 -15.18 0.63
C THR A 94 -3.30 -13.72 0.23
N VAL A 95 -2.25 -13.09 -0.27
CA VAL A 95 -2.35 -11.80 -0.97
C VAL A 95 -2.55 -12.06 -2.45
N VAL A 96 -3.54 -11.41 -3.07
CA VAL A 96 -3.73 -11.38 -4.52
C VAL A 96 -3.47 -9.97 -5.03
N THR A 97 -2.58 -9.84 -6.02
CA THR A 97 -2.15 -8.56 -6.56
C THR A 97 -1.97 -8.61 -8.07
N GLY A 98 -2.05 -7.46 -8.74
CA GLY A 98 -1.89 -7.37 -10.19
C GLY A 98 -0.45 -7.61 -10.64
N LYS A 99 -0.28 -8.10 -11.87
CA LYS A 99 1.01 -8.38 -12.51
C LYS A 99 1.22 -7.59 -13.80
N HIS A 100 0.23 -6.83 -14.25
CA HIS A 100 0.33 -6.16 -15.54
C HIS A 100 1.50 -5.18 -15.61
N ARG A 101 2.38 -5.38 -16.61
CA ARG A 101 3.62 -4.62 -16.84
C ARG A 101 4.60 -4.59 -15.68
N VAL A 102 4.44 -5.46 -14.67
CA VAL A 102 5.35 -5.49 -13.51
C VAL A 102 6.66 -6.19 -13.92
N PRO A 103 7.82 -5.51 -13.84
CA PRO A 103 9.10 -6.15 -14.14
C PRO A 103 9.40 -7.32 -13.19
N GLN A 104 10.22 -8.28 -13.63
CA GLN A 104 10.53 -9.47 -12.84
C GLN A 104 11.18 -9.14 -11.49
N ALA A 105 12.15 -8.21 -11.47
CA ALA A 105 12.79 -7.76 -10.23
C ALA A 105 11.80 -7.12 -9.25
N ILE A 106 10.84 -6.34 -9.77
CA ILE A 106 9.76 -5.74 -8.98
C ILE A 106 8.80 -6.82 -8.46
N THR A 107 8.46 -7.81 -9.29
CA THR A 107 7.60 -8.95 -8.89
C THR A 107 8.21 -9.73 -7.73
N ALA A 108 9.52 -10.02 -7.80
CA ALA A 108 10.24 -10.70 -6.72
C ALA A 108 10.26 -9.88 -5.42
N ASP A 109 10.52 -8.57 -5.52
CA ASP A 109 10.53 -7.66 -4.37
C ASP A 109 9.15 -7.55 -3.71
N ILE A 110 8.08 -7.43 -4.52
CA ILE A 110 6.69 -7.41 -4.04
C ILE A 110 6.38 -8.69 -3.27
N ALA A 111 6.75 -9.85 -3.82
CA ALA A 111 6.49 -11.13 -3.17
C ALA A 111 7.24 -11.27 -1.84
N ALA A 112 8.51 -10.87 -1.78
CA ALA A 112 9.30 -10.88 -0.55
C ALA A 112 8.67 -10.00 0.54
N ARG A 113 8.28 -8.77 0.19
CA ARG A 113 7.69 -7.82 1.13
C ARG A 113 6.33 -8.25 1.65
N PHE A 114 5.51 -8.86 0.81
CA PHE A 114 4.24 -9.43 1.29
C PHE A 114 4.45 -10.59 2.25
N LYS A 115 5.45 -11.45 2.00
CA LYS A 115 5.80 -12.53 2.92
C LYS A 115 6.34 -12.00 4.25
N GLU A 116 7.24 -11.02 4.22
CA GLU A 116 7.73 -10.32 5.42
C GLU A 116 6.59 -9.65 6.20
N ALA A 117 5.57 -9.15 5.51
CA ALA A 117 4.38 -8.57 6.12
C ALA A 117 3.43 -9.61 6.75
N GLY A 118 3.65 -10.92 6.53
CA GLY A 118 2.85 -12.00 7.11
C GLY A 118 1.99 -12.79 6.12
N ALA A 119 2.08 -12.54 4.81
CA ALA A 119 1.37 -13.35 3.83
C ALA A 119 2.00 -14.75 3.71
N SER A 120 1.19 -15.81 3.82
CA SER A 120 1.63 -17.18 3.57
C SER A 120 1.79 -17.45 2.07
N GLN A 121 0.97 -16.81 1.24
CA GLN A 121 1.01 -16.92 -0.22
C GLN A 121 0.85 -15.56 -0.89
N VAL A 122 1.50 -15.40 -2.04
CA VAL A 122 1.35 -14.24 -2.92
C VAL A 122 0.96 -14.75 -4.30
N ARG A 123 -0.20 -14.31 -4.79
CA ARG A 123 -0.73 -14.68 -6.11
C ARG A 123 -0.77 -13.44 -6.98
N PHE A 124 -0.14 -13.55 -8.13
CA PHE A 124 -0.14 -12.50 -9.14
C PHE A 124 -1.20 -12.84 -10.19
N VAL A 125 -2.09 -11.90 -10.46
CA VAL A 125 -3.15 -12.05 -11.48
C VAL A 125 -2.91 -11.08 -12.63
N ASP A 126 -3.33 -11.46 -13.83
CA ASP A 126 -3.37 -10.52 -14.95
C ASP A 126 -4.57 -9.60 -14.81
N ASP A 127 -4.29 -8.32 -14.59
CA ASP A 127 -5.25 -7.24 -14.39
C ASP A 127 -5.16 -6.19 -15.52
N ASN A 128 -4.65 -6.57 -16.70
CA ASN A 128 -4.42 -5.70 -17.85
C ASN A 128 -5.59 -4.74 -18.15
N ARG A 129 -6.82 -5.25 -18.24
CA ARG A 129 -8.02 -4.46 -18.54
C ARG A 129 -8.29 -3.37 -17.50
N TYR A 130 -7.94 -3.62 -16.25
CA TYR A 130 -8.10 -2.65 -15.17
C TYR A 130 -6.94 -1.66 -15.14
N GLN A 131 -5.72 -2.15 -15.25
CA GLN A 131 -4.52 -1.31 -15.23
C GLN A 131 -4.45 -0.36 -16.43
N ASP A 132 -4.93 -0.78 -17.60
CA ASP A 132 -5.05 0.07 -18.80
C ASP A 132 -6.14 1.15 -18.67
N ASN A 133 -7.09 0.97 -17.75
CA ASN A 133 -8.14 1.95 -17.43
C ASN A 133 -7.93 2.62 -16.06
N PRO A 134 -6.71 3.15 -15.81
CA PRO A 134 -6.21 3.61 -14.51
C PRO A 134 -6.66 2.91 -13.22
N GLY A 135 -7.08 1.65 -13.27
CA GLY A 135 -7.57 0.84 -12.16
C GLY A 135 -6.60 -0.27 -11.77
N ASN A 136 -7.01 -1.17 -10.87
CA ASN A 136 -6.23 -2.31 -10.39
C ASN A 136 -7.14 -3.34 -9.69
N VAL A 137 -6.59 -4.44 -9.17
CA VAL A 137 -7.30 -5.58 -8.58
C VAL A 137 -8.34 -5.19 -7.52
N HIS A 138 -7.98 -4.41 -6.49
CA HIS A 138 -8.96 -3.96 -5.49
C HIS A 138 -9.91 -2.86 -6.02
N CYS A 139 -9.62 -2.16 -7.12
CA CYS A 139 -10.62 -1.30 -7.75
C CYS A 139 -11.79 -2.10 -8.34
N ALA A 140 -11.53 -3.34 -8.75
CA ALA A 140 -12.51 -4.22 -9.39
C ALA A 140 -13.11 -5.27 -8.44
N THR A 141 -12.60 -5.35 -7.21
CA THR A 141 -12.98 -6.41 -6.26
C THR A 141 -13.29 -5.84 -4.89
N ASN A 142 -14.17 -6.51 -4.15
CA ASN A 142 -14.47 -6.17 -2.77
C ASN A 142 -14.52 -7.48 -1.95
N THR A 143 -14.06 -7.43 -0.71
CA THR A 143 -14.03 -8.61 0.17
C THR A 143 -15.04 -8.46 1.29
N ARG A 144 -15.92 -9.46 1.44
CA ARG A 144 -16.80 -9.55 2.60
C ARG A 144 -16.00 -10.13 3.77
N LYS A 145 -16.01 -9.42 4.91
CA LYS A 145 -15.28 -9.82 6.13
C LYS A 145 -16.26 -10.18 7.25
N VAL A 146 -15.79 -11.01 8.18
CA VAL A 146 -16.51 -11.27 9.43
C VAL A 146 -16.47 -10.01 10.31
N PRO A 147 -17.58 -9.62 10.97
CA PRO A 147 -17.60 -8.47 11.87
C PRO A 147 -16.59 -8.61 13.01
N VAL A 148 -15.87 -7.53 13.32
CA VAL A 148 -14.89 -7.49 14.43
C VAL A 148 -15.58 -7.38 15.78
N ILE A 149 -16.73 -6.70 15.83
CA ILE A 149 -17.55 -6.54 17.02
C ILE A 149 -18.91 -7.15 16.72
N ALA A 150 -19.32 -8.14 17.51
CA ALA A 150 -20.62 -8.79 17.35
C ALA A 150 -21.77 -7.82 17.69
N ASP A 151 -21.51 -6.83 18.55
CA ASP A 151 -22.46 -5.81 18.97
C ASP A 151 -21.79 -4.44 19.05
N PHE A 152 -21.98 -3.64 18.00
CA PHE A 152 -21.41 -2.29 17.89
C PHE A 152 -21.92 -1.34 18.98
N SER A 153 -23.09 -1.62 19.60
CA SER A 153 -23.68 -0.75 20.64
C SER A 153 -22.85 -0.69 21.93
N LYS A 154 -21.93 -1.64 22.11
CA LYS A 154 -20.99 -1.70 23.24
C LYS A 154 -19.73 -0.87 23.02
N ALA A 155 -19.50 -0.34 21.82
CA ALA A 155 -18.42 0.60 21.59
C ALA A 155 -18.82 1.95 22.21
N LEU A 156 -18.04 2.43 23.18
CA LEU A 156 -18.20 3.78 23.74
C LEU A 156 -17.35 4.74 22.92
N PRO A 157 -17.91 5.51 21.97
CA PRO A 157 -17.16 6.57 21.33
C PRO A 157 -16.83 7.65 22.37
N ASN A 158 -15.68 8.30 22.21
CA ASN A 158 -15.39 9.52 22.99
C ASN A 158 -16.51 10.52 22.76
N LEU A 159 -17.07 11.08 23.84
CA LEU A 159 -18.04 12.17 23.76
C LEU A 159 -17.37 13.34 23.04
N ARG A 160 -18.02 13.82 21.97
CA ARG A 160 -17.59 14.98 21.19
C ARG A 160 -18.01 16.27 21.85
#